data_AF-A0A1Y5GIP5-F1
#
_entry.id   AF-A0A1Y5GIP5-F1
#
_cell.length_a   1.000
_cell.length_b   1.000
_cell.length_c   1.000
_cell.angle_alpha   90.00
_cell.angle_beta   90.00
_cell.angle_gamma   90.00
#
_symmetry.space_group_name_H-M   'P 1'
#
loop_
_entity.id
_entity.type
_entity.pdbx_description
1 polymer ?
#
loop_
_entity_poly.entity_id
_entity_poly.type
_entity_poly.pdbx_seq_one_letter_code
_entity_poly.pdbx_strand_id
1 'polypeptide(L)'
;MDVSITWQGAGPRDIEEQIIIRFEEVLKSVEDIKSVVSKATEGRARITITGKERVDRKQFADAVREKINSVNGLPADADRARVSERVNRQAMIRLALHGDIPVRTLSSLAREIRKEIGALPLISNVNLLGVGQEEISIEISEQAMSLYKITFMK
;
A
#
# COMPACT_ATOMS: atom_id res chain seq x y z
N MET A 1 5.53 -5.19 8.25
CA MET A 1 6.48 -4.54 7.31
C MET A 1 7.11 -5.59 6.43
N ASP A 2 7.55 -5.21 5.23
CA ASP A 2 8.22 -6.09 4.26
C ASP A 2 9.55 -5.45 3.86
N VAL A 3 10.63 -6.21 4.00
CA VAL A 3 11.98 -5.82 3.61
C VAL A 3 12.37 -6.72 2.45
N SER A 4 12.91 -6.11 1.40
CA SER A 4 13.36 -6.84 0.21
C SER A 4 14.74 -6.38 -0.21
N ILE A 5 15.59 -7.35 -0.56
CA ILE A 5 16.96 -7.12 -1.02
C ILE A 5 17.16 -8.01 -2.24
N THR A 6 17.87 -7.47 -3.22
CA THR A 6 18.23 -8.19 -4.44
C THR A 6 19.74 -8.33 -4.48
N TRP A 7 20.23 -9.52 -4.79
CA TRP A 7 21.65 -9.78 -5.01
C TRP A 7 21.76 -10.74 -6.20
N GLN A 8 21.88 -10.18 -7.40
CA GLN A 8 21.78 -10.96 -8.63
C GLN A 8 22.89 -12.02 -8.72
N GLY A 9 22.53 -13.22 -9.18
CA GLY A 9 23.47 -14.33 -9.35
C GLY A 9 23.81 -15.09 -8.05
N ALA A 10 23.30 -14.65 -6.89
CA ALA A 10 23.49 -15.37 -5.63
C ALA A 10 22.48 -16.52 -5.47
N GLY A 11 22.98 -17.66 -4.99
CA GLY A 11 22.16 -18.81 -4.66
C GLY A 11 21.26 -18.56 -3.44
N PRO A 12 20.17 -19.31 -3.26
CA PRO A 12 19.31 -19.19 -2.08
C PRO A 12 20.08 -19.34 -0.76
N ARG A 13 21.08 -20.23 -0.72
CA ARG A 13 21.90 -20.47 0.46
C ARG A 13 22.79 -19.28 0.81
N ASP A 14 23.44 -18.68 -0.18
CA ASP A 14 24.27 -17.49 0.03
C ASP A 14 23.44 -16.32 0.52
N ILE A 15 22.21 -16.17 0.01
CA ILE A 15 21.27 -15.14 0.45
C ILE A 15 20.85 -15.37 1.90
N GLU A 16 20.59 -16.61 2.29
CA GLU A 16 20.29 -16.93 3.68
C GLU A 16 21.46 -16.55 4.59
N GLU A 17 22.65 -17.08 4.29
CA GLU A 17 23.84 -16.97 5.14
C GLU A 17 24.39 -15.54 5.21
N GLN A 18 24.45 -14.83 4.07
CA GLN A 18 25.09 -13.51 3.98
C GLN A 18 24.14 -12.34 4.15
N ILE A 19 22.85 -12.52 3.91
CA ILE A 19 21.87 -11.43 3.98
C ILE A 19 20.89 -11.70 5.13
N ILE A 20 20.06 -12.73 5.03
CA ILE A 20 18.91 -12.93 5.94
C ILE A 20 19.35 -13.01 7.40
N ILE A 21 20.35 -13.83 7.72
CA ILE A 21 20.81 -14.03 9.11
C ILE A 21 21.20 -12.69 9.76
N ARG A 22 21.90 -11.80 9.03
CA ARG A 22 22.32 -10.50 9.55
C ARG A 22 21.13 -9.60 9.90
N PHE A 23 20.10 -9.59 9.05
CA PHE A 23 18.89 -8.83 9.33
C PHE A 23 18.13 -9.42 10.51
N GLU A 24 18.02 -10.74 10.61
CA GLU A 24 17.36 -11.39 11.74
C GLU A 24 18.05 -11.10 13.07
N GLU A 25 19.39 -11.08 13.10
CA GLU A 25 20.15 -10.74 14.31
C GLU A 25 19.86 -9.33 14.80
N VAL A 26 19.89 -8.33 13.92
CA VAL A 26 19.63 -6.95 14.33
C VAL A 26 18.16 -6.76 14.73
N LEU A 27 17.24 -7.43 14.04
CA LEU A 27 15.80 -7.37 14.35
C LEU A 27 15.44 -7.99 15.70
N LYS A 28 16.24 -8.94 16.24
CA LYS A 28 16.04 -9.47 17.60
C LYS A 28 16.09 -8.39 18.69
N SER A 29 16.78 -7.27 18.42
CA SER A 29 16.90 -6.15 19.36
C SER A 29 15.71 -5.17 19.33
N VAL A 30 14.77 -5.34 18.40
CA VAL A 30 13.60 -4.47 18.28
C VAL A 30 12.50 -4.96 19.20
N GLU A 31 12.08 -4.12 20.12
CA GLU A 31 10.92 -4.38 20.96
C GLU A 31 9.63 -4.43 20.12
N ASP A 32 8.61 -5.12 20.64
CA ASP A 32 7.30 -5.24 20.01
C ASP A 32 7.22 -5.93 18.64
N ILE A 33 8.27 -6.64 18.22
CA ILE A 33 8.14 -7.65 17.18
C ILE A 33 7.41 -8.88 17.74
N LYS A 34 6.35 -9.32 17.04
CA LYS A 34 5.64 -10.58 17.29
C LYS A 34 6.28 -11.74 16.54
N SER A 35 6.61 -11.54 15.26
CA SER A 35 7.26 -12.56 14.45
C SER A 35 8.05 -11.96 13.28
N VAL A 36 9.11 -12.65 12.89
CA VAL A 36 9.88 -12.40 11.67
C VAL A 36 9.82 -13.67 10.82
N VAL A 37 9.46 -13.53 9.56
CA VAL A 37 9.42 -14.63 8.60
C VAL A 37 10.25 -14.23 7.39
N SER A 38 11.30 -15.00 7.13
CA SER A 38 12.24 -14.74 6.06
C SER A 38 12.14 -15.80 4.97
N LYS A 39 12.43 -15.42 3.73
CA LYS A 39 12.48 -16.32 2.58
C LYS A 39 13.66 -15.94 1.70
N ALA A 40 14.57 -16.90 1.50
CA ALA A 40 15.59 -16.83 0.47
C ALA A 40 15.09 -17.48 -0.81
N THR A 41 15.32 -16.81 -1.92
CA THR A 41 15.13 -17.32 -3.27
C THR A 41 16.33 -16.88 -4.09
N GLU A 42 16.61 -17.55 -5.21
CA GLU A 42 17.70 -17.14 -6.09
C GLU A 42 17.60 -15.64 -6.42
N GLY A 43 18.71 -14.93 -6.20
CA GLY A 43 18.81 -13.51 -6.45
C GLY A 43 18.06 -12.57 -5.50
N ARG A 44 17.28 -13.08 -4.53
CA ARG A 44 16.39 -12.24 -3.70
C ARG A 44 16.16 -12.74 -2.28
N ALA A 45 16.26 -11.81 -1.33
CA ALA A 45 15.81 -11.99 0.06
C ALA A 45 14.49 -11.26 0.29
N ARG A 46 13.57 -11.90 1.04
CA ARG A 46 12.35 -11.26 1.54
C ARG A 46 12.18 -11.52 3.02
N ILE A 47 11.97 -10.47 3.80
CA ILE A 47 11.79 -10.55 5.24
C ILE A 47 10.49 -9.84 5.61
N THR A 48 9.53 -10.58 6.17
CA THR A 48 8.25 -10.07 6.65
C THR A 48 8.29 -9.95 8.17
N ILE A 49 8.08 -8.73 8.66
CA ILE A 49 8.10 -8.41 10.09
C ILE A 49 6.69 -8.09 10.55
N THR A 50 6.23 -8.76 11.60
CA THR A 50 4.91 -8.56 12.21
C THR A 50 5.08 -8.00 13.61
N GLY A 51 4.50 -6.84 13.89
CA GLY A 51 4.47 -6.24 15.22
C GLY A 51 3.41 -6.88 16.12
N LYS A 52 3.54 -6.69 17.44
CA LYS A 52 2.54 -7.06 18.45
C LYS A 52 1.26 -6.25 18.28
N GLU A 53 0.20 -6.75 18.89
CA GLU A 53 -1.09 -6.06 18.92
C GLU A 53 -0.98 -4.77 19.74
N ARG A 54 -1.68 -3.71 19.31
CA ARG A 54 -1.75 -2.40 19.97
C ARG A 54 -0.43 -1.59 20.04
N VAL A 55 0.58 -1.94 19.26
CA VAL A 55 1.80 -1.13 19.15
C VAL A 55 1.52 0.20 18.43
N ASP A 56 2.19 1.28 18.83
CA ASP A 56 2.23 2.51 18.02
C ASP A 56 2.90 2.18 16.68
N ARG A 57 2.11 2.22 15.60
CA ARG A 57 2.58 1.83 14.27
C ARG A 57 3.72 2.69 13.77
N LYS A 58 3.70 3.98 14.07
CA LYS A 58 4.71 4.92 13.57
C LYS A 58 6.02 4.68 14.30
N GLN A 59 5.97 4.63 15.62
CA GLN A 59 7.14 4.33 16.45
C GLN A 59 7.75 2.97 16.10
N PHE A 60 6.91 1.94 15.95
CA PHE A 60 7.35 0.62 15.53
C PHE A 60 8.03 0.63 14.14
N ALA A 61 7.42 1.31 13.17
CA ALA A 61 7.98 1.39 11.82
C ALA A 61 9.32 2.12 11.78
N ASP A 62 9.46 3.18 12.57
CA ASP A 62 10.69 3.96 12.67
C ASP A 62 11.80 3.15 13.36
N ALA A 63 11.48 2.45 14.46
CA ALA A 63 12.43 1.56 15.15
C ALA A 63 12.94 0.43 14.23
N VAL A 64 12.03 -0.21 13.48
CA VAL A 64 12.40 -1.25 12.51
C VAL A 64 13.28 -0.68 11.39
N ARG A 65 12.95 0.49 10.84
CA ARG A 65 13.78 1.15 9.80
C ARG A 65 15.18 1.46 10.30
N GLU A 66 15.30 2.01 11.50
CA GLU A 66 16.59 2.36 12.10
C GLU A 66 17.48 1.12 12.21
N LYS A 67 16.94 0.01 12.71
CA LYS A 67 17.66 -1.25 12.82
C LYS A 67 18.06 -1.83 11.46
N ILE A 68 17.16 -1.85 10.49
CA ILE A 68 17.48 -2.33 9.13
C ILE A 68 18.61 -1.51 8.51
N ASN A 69 18.57 -0.19 8.68
CA ASN A 69 19.59 0.72 8.15
C ASN A 69 20.94 0.60 8.87
N SER A 70 20.97 0.03 10.08
CA SER A 70 22.20 -0.22 10.84
C SER A 70 22.95 -1.48 10.41
N VAL A 71 22.34 -2.33 9.58
CA VAL A 71 22.98 -3.56 9.08
C VAL A 71 24.10 -3.20 8.12
N ASN A 72 25.32 -3.61 8.48
CA ASN A 72 26.54 -3.37 7.71
C ASN A 72 27.15 -4.71 7.23
N GLY A 73 28.09 -4.62 6.29
CA GLY A 73 28.85 -5.79 5.82
C GLY A 73 28.04 -6.72 4.92
N LEU A 74 27.05 -6.18 4.20
CA LEU A 74 26.41 -6.90 3.10
C LEU A 74 27.39 -7.07 1.92
N PRO A 75 27.20 -8.10 1.08
CA PRO A 75 27.96 -8.25 -0.15
C PRO A 75 27.93 -6.97 -0.99
N ALA A 76 29.06 -6.61 -1.61
CA ALA A 76 29.18 -5.37 -2.38
C ALA A 76 28.20 -5.29 -3.58
N ASP A 77 27.87 -6.45 -4.15
CA ASP A 77 26.96 -6.56 -5.30
C ASP A 77 25.48 -6.68 -4.88
N ALA A 78 25.18 -6.63 -3.58
CA ALA A 78 23.81 -6.64 -3.08
C ALA A 78 23.24 -5.21 -3.07
N ASP A 79 22.00 -5.08 -3.55
CA ASP A 79 21.27 -3.81 -3.50
C ASP A 79 20.96 -3.41 -2.05
N ARG A 80 20.72 -2.11 -1.85
CA ARG A 80 20.24 -1.60 -0.56
C ARG A 80 18.86 -2.18 -0.23
N ALA A 81 18.64 -2.44 1.06
CA ALA A 81 17.37 -2.92 1.56
C ALA A 81 16.24 -1.93 1.26
N ARG A 82 15.19 -2.41 0.60
CA ARG A 82 13.96 -1.66 0.38
C ARG A 82 12.94 -2.06 1.43
N VAL A 83 12.57 -1.10 2.27
CA VAL A 83 11.58 -1.26 3.34
C VAL A 83 10.23 -0.72 2.91
N SER A 84 9.18 -1.52 3.09
CA SER A 84 7.80 -1.12 2.82
C SER A 84 6.87 -1.47 3.97
N GLU A 85 5.90 -0.61 4.22
CA GLU A 85 4.85 -0.86 5.20
C GLU A 85 3.74 -1.67 4.56
N ARG A 86 3.65 -2.96 4.91
CA ARG A 86 2.48 -3.78 4.58
C ARG A 86 1.37 -3.44 5.57
N VAL A 87 0.42 -2.62 5.14
CA VAL A 87 -0.85 -2.45 5.86
C VAL A 87 -1.79 -3.56 5.39
N ASN A 88 -1.99 -4.58 6.22
CA ASN A 88 -3.03 -5.56 5.94
C ASN A 88 -4.41 -4.87 6.10
N ARG A 89 -5.02 -4.47 4.99
CA ARG A 89 -6.38 -3.91 4.94
C ARG A 89 -7.35 -4.99 4.48
N GLN A 90 -7.40 -6.12 5.20
CA GLN A 90 -8.38 -7.14 4.91
C GLN A 90 -9.78 -6.55 5.12
N ALA A 91 -10.62 -6.62 4.09
CA ALA A 91 -11.99 -6.16 4.18
C ALA A 91 -12.75 -7.05 5.16
N MET A 92 -13.16 -6.48 6.30
CA MET A 92 -13.96 -7.19 7.30
C MET A 92 -15.41 -7.32 6.87
N ILE A 93 -15.94 -6.29 6.20
CA ILE A 93 -17.34 -6.22 5.75
C ILE A 93 -17.34 -5.80 4.28
N ARG A 94 -18.18 -6.44 3.48
CA ARG A 94 -18.52 -6.03 2.12
C ARG A 94 -20.00 -5.74 2.04
N LEU A 95 -20.36 -4.55 1.57
CA LEU A 95 -21.73 -4.13 1.32
C LEU A 95 -21.96 -4.06 -0.18
N ALA A 96 -23.00 -4.74 -0.67
CA ALA A 96 -23.46 -4.62 -2.04
C ALA A 96 -24.67 -3.68 -2.09
N LEU A 97 -24.56 -2.60 -2.86
CA LEU A 97 -25.66 -1.67 -3.10
C LEU A 97 -26.30 -2.00 -4.46
N HIS A 98 -27.61 -2.24 -4.47
CA HIS A 98 -28.37 -2.54 -5.68
C HIS A 98 -29.72 -1.79 -5.66
N GLY A 99 -30.27 -1.53 -6.85
CA GLY A 99 -31.59 -0.89 -6.99
C GLY A 99 -31.92 -0.63 -8.45
N ASP A 100 -33.22 -0.57 -8.77
CA ASP A 100 -33.73 -0.22 -10.10
C ASP A 100 -33.79 1.31 -10.27
N ILE A 101 -32.61 1.93 -10.22
CA ILE A 101 -32.44 3.37 -10.34
C ILE A 101 -31.18 3.68 -11.16
N PRO A 102 -31.05 4.90 -11.73
CA PRO A 102 -29.89 5.26 -12.52
C PRO A 102 -28.57 5.08 -11.76
N VAL A 103 -27.54 4.58 -12.45
CA VAL A 103 -26.19 4.34 -11.89
C VAL A 103 -25.61 5.60 -11.22
N ARG A 104 -25.91 6.78 -11.77
CA ARG A 104 -25.50 8.07 -11.17
C ARG A 104 -26.09 8.26 -9.78
N THR A 105 -27.37 7.95 -9.62
CA THR A 105 -28.07 8.04 -8.33
C THR A 105 -27.52 7.02 -7.33
N LEU A 106 -27.30 5.77 -7.76
CA LEU A 106 -26.64 4.74 -6.95
C LEU A 106 -25.24 5.15 -6.52
N SER A 107 -24.49 5.79 -7.41
CA SER A 107 -23.13 6.27 -7.13
C SER A 107 -23.13 7.39 -6.09
N SER A 108 -24.03 8.36 -6.20
CA SER A 108 -24.20 9.41 -5.20
C SER A 108 -24.56 8.83 -3.83
N LEU A 109 -25.52 7.90 -3.79
CA LEU A 109 -25.91 7.21 -2.55
C LEU A 109 -24.75 6.40 -1.94
N ALA A 110 -23.99 5.68 -2.77
CA ALA A 110 -22.83 4.93 -2.30
C ALA A 110 -21.76 5.83 -1.68
N ARG A 111 -21.56 7.05 -2.20
CA ARG A 111 -20.61 8.03 -1.63
C ARG A 111 -21.10 8.57 -0.30
N GLU A 112 -22.40 8.81 -0.16
CA GLU A 112 -23.03 9.23 1.10
C GLU A 112 -22.88 8.14 2.17
N ILE A 113 -23.27 6.90 1.85
CA ILE A 113 -23.09 5.73 2.72
C ILE A 113 -21.62 5.56 3.12
N ARG A 114 -20.67 5.70 2.18
CA ARG A 114 -19.24 5.64 2.49
C ARG A 114 -18.83 6.71 3.51
N LYS A 115 -19.34 7.94 3.37
CA LYS A 115 -19.02 9.05 4.27
C LYS A 115 -19.57 8.77 5.67
N GLU A 116 -20.80 8.30 5.78
CA GLU A 116 -21.44 7.97 7.06
C GLU A 116 -20.72 6.81 7.76
N ILE A 117 -20.48 5.69 7.06
CA ILE A 117 -19.76 4.54 7.63
C ILE A 117 -18.34 4.96 8.02
N GLY A 118 -17.68 5.79 7.22
CA GLY A 118 -16.35 6.30 7.51
C GLY A 118 -16.26 7.18 8.76
N ALA A 119 -17.38 7.71 9.26
CA ALA A 119 -17.42 8.53 10.47
C ALA A 119 -17.62 7.71 11.76
N LEU A 120 -17.84 6.40 11.67
CA LEU A 120 -18.08 5.55 12.84
C LEU A 120 -16.79 5.29 13.65
N PRO A 121 -16.86 5.26 14.99
CA PRO A 121 -15.69 5.28 15.89
C PRO A 121 -14.77 4.04 15.87
N LEU A 122 -15.04 3.05 15.01
CA LEU A 122 -14.21 1.83 14.86
C LEU A 122 -13.89 1.51 13.39
N ILE A 123 -14.29 2.38 12.47
CA ILE A 123 -14.04 2.18 11.05
C ILE A 123 -12.73 2.87 10.68
N SER A 124 -11.74 2.06 10.29
CA SER A 124 -10.43 2.57 9.88
C SER A 124 -10.39 3.02 8.42
N ASN A 125 -11.14 2.36 7.54
CA ASN A 125 -11.15 2.64 6.12
C ASN A 125 -12.40 2.08 5.43
N VAL A 126 -12.96 2.85 4.49
CA VAL A 126 -14.06 2.44 3.62
C VAL A 126 -13.67 2.72 2.18
N ASN A 127 -13.64 1.67 1.36
CA ASN A 127 -13.34 1.74 -0.06
C ASN A 127 -14.61 1.50 -0.87
N LEU A 128 -14.75 2.27 -1.93
CA LEU A 128 -15.89 2.21 -2.84
C LEU A 128 -15.40 1.60 -4.16
N LEU A 129 -16.11 0.58 -4.65
CA LEU A 129 -15.78 -0.16 -5.87
C LEU A 129 -16.94 -0.01 -6.86
N GLY A 130 -16.63 0.03 -8.15
CA GLY A 130 -17.66 0.04 -9.21
C GLY A 130 -18.36 1.38 -9.45
N VAL A 131 -17.87 2.47 -8.87
CA VAL A 131 -18.33 3.84 -9.20
C VAL A 131 -17.40 4.44 -10.24
N GLY A 132 -17.96 4.79 -11.41
CA GLY A 132 -17.24 5.48 -12.46
C GLY A 132 -16.76 6.86 -12.02
N GLN A 133 -15.69 7.36 -12.64
CA GLN A 133 -15.26 8.74 -12.43
C GLN A 133 -16.33 9.69 -12.99
N GLU A 134 -16.58 10.81 -12.31
CA GLU A 134 -17.44 11.85 -12.87
C GLU A 134 -16.68 12.58 -13.97
N GLU A 135 -17.17 12.45 -15.20
CA GLU A 135 -16.68 13.23 -16.33
C GLU A 135 -17.68 14.34 -16.62
N ILE A 136 -17.18 15.57 -16.73
CA ILE A 136 -17.97 16.70 -17.22
C ILE A 136 -17.72 16.77 -18.72
N SER A 137 -18.68 16.29 -19.51
CA SER A 137 -18.70 16.56 -20.95
C SER A 137 -19.28 17.94 -21.18
N ILE A 138 -18.50 18.82 -21.82
CA ILE A 138 -18.98 20.13 -22.27
C ILE A 138 -19.21 20.02 -23.78
N GLU A 139 -20.47 19.87 -24.17
CA GLU A 139 -20.87 19.88 -25.57
C GLU A 139 -21.30 21.29 -25.96
N ILE A 140 -20.63 21.86 -26.97
CA ILE A 140 -20.92 23.20 -27.47
C ILE A 140 -21.55 23.07 -28.86
N SER A 141 -22.71 23.70 -29.07
CA SER A 141 -23.34 23.76 -30.39
C SER A 141 -22.53 24.64 -31.34
N GLU A 142 -22.16 24.10 -32.51
CA GLU A 142 -21.48 24.86 -33.57
C GLU A 142 -22.28 26.09 -34.02
N GLN A 143 -23.61 25.98 -34.05
CA GLN A 143 -24.50 27.09 -34.42
C GLN A 143 -24.41 28.22 -33.41
N ALA A 144 -24.38 27.90 -32.11
CA ALA A 144 -24.20 28.88 -31.06
C ALA A 144 -22.80 29.51 -31.10
N MET A 145 -21.74 28.72 -31.34
CA MET A 145 -20.38 29.25 -31.51
C MET A 145 -20.29 30.24 -32.67
N SER A 146 -20.90 29.92 -33.81
CA SER A 146 -20.94 30.80 -34.98
C SER A 146 -21.70 32.11 -34.70
N LEU A 147 -22.87 32.01 -34.06
CA LEU A 147 -23.70 33.17 -33.70
C LEU A 147 -22.98 34.13 -32.73
N TYR A 148 -22.31 33.58 -31.72
CA TYR A 148 -21.59 34.35 -30.71
C TYR A 148 -20.12 34.63 -31.05
N LYS A 149 -19.65 34.23 -32.24
CA LYS A 149 -18.26 34.36 -32.71
C LYS A 149 -17.22 33.79 -31.74
N ILE A 150 -17.55 32.67 -31.10
CA ILE A 150 -16.66 31.97 -30.17
C ILE A 150 -15.95 30.86 -30.94
N THR A 151 -14.64 30.73 -30.74
CA THR A 151 -13.84 29.62 -31.30
C THR A 151 -13.06 28.93 -30.17
N PHE A 152 -12.74 27.66 -30.35
CA PHE A 152 -11.78 27.00 -29.47
C PHE A 152 -10.44 27.74 -29.57
N MET A 153 -9.88 28.11 -28.42
CA MET A 153 -8.52 28.66 -28.35
C MET A 153 -7.54 27.49 -28.50
N LYS A 154 -6.52 27.66 -29.35
CA LYS A 154 -5.51 26.64 -29.62
C LYS A 154 -4.45 26.60 -28.52
#